data_AF-A0A5S4GAY5-F1
#
_entry.id   AF-A0A5S4GAY5-F1
#
_cell.length_a   1.000
_cell.length_b   1.000
_cell.length_c   1.000
_cell.angle_alpha   90.00
_cell.angle_beta   90.00
_cell.angle_gamma   90.00
#
_symmetry.space_group_name_H-M   'P 1'
#
loop_
_entity.id
_entity.type
_entity.pdbx_description
1 polymer ?
#
loop_
_entity_poly.entity_id
_entity_poly.type
_entity_poly.pdbx_seq_one_letter_code
_entity_poly.pdbx_strand_id
1 'polypeptide(L)'
;MRRTALLLGGVLLSGLLATPPALAAPAVKTAVAAVKASPARQSGSCPATVGFSAVVTAKGKGTVRYRWVRGDGGKSAIRSFRVNGTRRAVVTDRQTFDRTTSGWQAVEVLGKKGLSAKARFSVTCAGPIEVYDVAHPLPAAPGRPLVAAADVDVSPPAHSGACPVTVTFTATIQVSRTPAKVGYQWIDDVTGEGRPESLLFPAGGPRSRQISLPLTVGSSTSGWKAVRLLTRDGHHSGRAAYQVTCSSTPPTSPPPTSP
;
A
#
# COMPACT_ATOMS: atom_id res chain seq x y z
N MET A 1 -47.29 -66.63 49.82
CA MET A 1 -45.83 -66.36 49.87
C MET A 1 -45.54 -65.10 49.07
N ARG A 2 -44.88 -64.12 49.71
CA ARG A 2 -44.59 -62.77 49.19
C ARG A 2 -43.62 -62.78 48.00
N ARG A 3 -43.86 -61.93 47.00
CA ARG A 3 -42.78 -61.32 46.18
C ARG A 3 -43.07 -59.83 45.96
N THR A 4 -42.27 -59.03 46.67
CA THR A 4 -42.04 -57.59 46.52
C THR A 4 -40.91 -57.39 45.49
N ALA A 5 -40.91 -56.32 44.70
CA ALA A 5 -39.91 -55.22 44.70
C ALA A 5 -39.54 -54.92 43.22
N LEU A 6 -39.13 -53.74 42.76
CA LEU A 6 -39.25 -52.33 43.16
C LEU A 6 -38.78 -51.55 41.90
N LEU A 7 -39.42 -50.42 41.57
CA LEU A 7 -39.08 -49.55 40.43
C LEU A 7 -37.80 -48.73 40.70
N LEU A 8 -36.91 -48.63 39.71
CA LEU A 8 -35.75 -47.71 39.66
C LEU A 8 -36.08 -46.55 38.72
N GLY A 9 -36.27 -45.34 39.26
CA GLY A 9 -36.38 -44.09 38.52
C GLY A 9 -35.13 -43.24 38.72
N GLY A 10 -34.35 -43.02 37.66
CA GLY A 10 -33.18 -42.14 37.65
C GLY A 10 -33.56 -40.70 37.26
N VAL A 11 -33.18 -39.74 38.10
CA VAL A 11 -33.33 -38.30 37.84
C VAL A 11 -32.00 -37.75 37.33
N LEU A 12 -31.97 -37.25 36.09
CA LEU A 12 -30.83 -36.52 35.50
C LEU A 12 -30.92 -35.04 35.87
N LEU A 13 -30.02 -34.56 36.73
CA LEU A 13 -29.80 -33.13 36.97
C LEU A 13 -29.11 -32.49 35.75
N SER A 14 -29.82 -31.61 35.04
CA SER A 14 -29.24 -30.75 34.00
C SER A 14 -28.72 -29.45 34.62
N GLY A 15 -27.39 -29.28 34.69
CA GLY A 15 -26.75 -28.03 35.10
C GLY A 15 -26.66 -27.04 33.94
N LEU A 16 -27.34 -25.89 34.05
CA LEU A 16 -27.15 -24.74 33.16
C LEU A 16 -25.78 -24.09 33.44
N LEU A 17 -24.85 -24.20 32.51
CA LEU A 17 -23.65 -23.35 32.46
C LEU A 17 -24.05 -21.97 31.91
N ALA A 18 -24.29 -21.00 32.81
CA ALA A 18 -24.39 -19.61 32.42
C ALA A 18 -23.01 -19.11 31.97
N THR A 19 -22.85 -18.85 30.66
CA THR A 19 -21.67 -18.17 30.14
C THR A 19 -21.68 -16.72 30.62
N PRO A 20 -20.61 -16.21 31.26
CA PRO A 20 -20.56 -14.81 31.64
C PRO A 20 -20.60 -13.94 30.38
N PRO A 21 -21.36 -12.83 30.38
CA PRO A 21 -21.37 -11.91 29.25
C PRO A 21 -19.96 -11.38 29.04
N ALA A 22 -19.42 -11.58 27.83
CA ALA A 22 -18.17 -10.97 27.43
C ALA A 22 -18.31 -9.45 27.56
N LEU A 23 -17.65 -8.85 28.56
CA LEU A 23 -17.56 -7.39 28.66
C LEU A 23 -16.98 -6.86 27.35
N ALA A 24 -17.77 -6.09 26.61
CA ALA A 24 -17.31 -5.38 25.45
C ALA A 24 -16.12 -4.50 25.85
N ALA A 25 -14.94 -4.75 25.27
CA ALA A 25 -13.77 -3.92 25.51
C ALA A 25 -14.12 -2.45 25.20
N PRO A 26 -13.71 -1.49 26.05
CA PRO A 26 -14.05 -0.08 25.84
C PRO A 26 -13.54 0.40 24.48
N ALA A 27 -14.45 0.90 23.65
CA ALA A 27 -14.13 1.37 22.30
C ALA A 27 -13.10 2.51 22.35
N VAL A 28 -12.00 2.38 21.59
CA VAL A 28 -10.98 3.43 21.47
C VAL A 28 -11.61 4.67 20.83
N LYS A 29 -11.66 5.77 21.58
CA LYS A 29 -12.16 7.05 21.07
C LYS A 29 -11.07 7.69 20.20
N THR A 30 -11.40 7.98 18.95
CA THR A 30 -10.46 8.59 17.98
C THR A 30 -10.96 9.94 17.45
N ALA A 31 -10.04 10.85 17.18
CA ALA A 31 -10.27 12.11 16.49
C ALA A 31 -9.13 12.37 15.50
N VAL A 32 -9.44 12.85 14.30
CA VAL A 32 -8.45 13.19 13.28
C VAL A 32 -8.43 14.70 13.09
N ALA A 33 -7.24 15.29 13.13
CA ALA A 33 -7.00 16.71 12.98
C ALA A 33 -5.81 16.98 12.03
N ALA A 34 -5.60 18.25 11.67
CA ALA A 34 -4.44 18.71 10.90
C ALA A 34 -4.16 17.91 9.62
N VAL A 35 -5.21 17.56 8.88
CA VAL A 35 -5.10 16.86 7.59
C VAL A 35 -4.58 17.84 6.55
N LYS A 36 -3.37 17.62 6.04
CA LYS A 36 -2.63 18.55 5.17
C LYS A 36 -1.99 17.85 3.99
N ALA A 37 -1.90 18.57 2.87
CA ALA A 37 -1.08 18.24 1.72
C ALA A 37 0.16 19.16 1.69
N SER A 38 1.31 18.64 1.31
CA SER A 38 2.58 19.36 1.25
C SER A 38 3.47 18.84 0.12
N PRO A 39 3.79 19.66 -0.89
CA PRO A 39 3.16 20.96 -1.15
C PRO A 39 1.67 20.79 -1.52
N ALA A 40 0.80 21.69 -1.05
CA ALA A 40 -0.61 21.67 -1.45
C ALA A 40 -0.80 22.13 -2.91
N ARG A 41 0.14 22.91 -3.43
CA ARG A 41 0.18 23.34 -4.83
C ARG A 41 1.59 23.13 -5.35
N GLN A 42 1.73 22.38 -6.43
CA GLN A 42 3.00 22.14 -7.10
C GLN A 42 2.87 22.48 -8.56
N SER A 43 3.83 23.25 -9.09
CA SER A 43 3.94 23.58 -10.50
C SER A 43 5.38 23.38 -10.95
N GLY A 44 5.59 22.73 -12.09
CA GLY A 44 6.93 22.49 -12.64
C GLY A 44 7.02 21.19 -13.43
N SER A 45 8.23 20.68 -13.64
CA SER A 45 8.44 19.39 -14.28
C SER A 45 7.79 18.26 -13.49
N CYS A 46 7.26 17.28 -14.21
CA CYS A 46 6.77 16.04 -13.64
C CYS A 46 7.76 14.91 -13.95
N PRO A 47 7.90 13.91 -13.06
CA PRO A 47 7.01 13.56 -11.96
C PRO A 47 7.10 14.45 -10.70
N ALA A 48 5.95 14.92 -10.23
CA ALA A 48 5.77 15.77 -9.05
C ALA A 48 5.21 14.97 -7.87
N THR A 49 5.57 15.31 -6.62
CA THR A 49 5.20 14.52 -5.45
C THR A 49 4.59 15.34 -4.34
N VAL A 50 3.39 14.92 -3.92
CA VAL A 50 2.64 15.52 -2.82
C VAL A 50 2.64 14.58 -1.63
N GLY A 51 3.15 15.05 -0.50
CA GLY A 51 3.01 14.39 0.79
C GLY A 51 1.70 14.76 1.48
N PHE A 52 1.11 13.82 2.20
CA PHE A 52 -0.08 14.02 3.01
C PHE A 52 0.23 13.65 4.46
N SER A 53 -0.32 14.40 5.39
CA SER A 53 -0.16 14.13 6.82
C SER A 53 -1.44 14.44 7.58
N ALA A 54 -1.67 13.74 8.68
CA ALA A 54 -2.76 13.98 9.60
C ALA A 54 -2.35 13.59 11.02
N VAL A 55 -3.01 14.18 12.01
CA VAL A 55 -2.81 13.86 13.43
C VAL A 55 -4.03 13.07 13.92
N VAL A 56 -3.81 11.81 14.30
CA VAL A 56 -4.83 10.95 14.90
C VAL A 56 -4.63 10.92 16.41
N THR A 57 -5.57 11.50 17.14
CA THR A 57 -5.62 11.41 18.61
C THR A 57 -6.52 10.25 19.00
N ALA A 58 -6.03 9.37 19.85
CA ALA A 58 -6.74 8.19 20.32
C ALA A 58 -6.70 8.11 21.85
N LYS A 59 -7.83 7.74 22.47
CA LYS A 59 -7.98 7.56 23.93
C LYS A 59 -8.63 6.21 24.23
N GLY A 60 -8.03 5.43 25.11
CA GLY A 60 -8.48 4.10 25.54
C GLY A 60 -7.40 3.03 25.36
N LYS A 61 -7.80 1.77 25.49
CA LYS A 61 -6.91 0.61 25.28
C LYS A 61 -7.39 -0.19 24.08
N GLY A 62 -6.54 -0.36 23.07
CA GLY A 62 -6.89 -1.12 21.87
C GLY A 62 -6.04 -0.77 20.65
N THR A 63 -6.50 -1.21 19.47
CA THR A 63 -5.83 -0.97 18.18
C THR A 63 -6.65 -0.03 17.33
N VAL A 64 -6.04 1.06 16.88
CA VAL A 64 -6.62 1.95 15.87
C VAL A 64 -6.19 1.46 14.50
N ARG A 65 -7.15 1.22 13.61
CA ARG A 65 -6.91 0.90 12.19
C ARG A 65 -7.38 2.06 11.32
N TYR A 66 -6.61 2.45 10.34
CA TYR A 66 -6.93 3.55 9.45
C TYR A 66 -6.43 3.31 8.02
N ARG A 67 -6.97 4.05 7.08
CA ARG A 67 -6.45 4.15 5.71
C ARG A 67 -6.65 5.56 5.16
N TRP A 68 -5.91 5.90 4.11
CA TRP A 68 -6.15 7.10 3.32
C TRP A 68 -7.16 6.79 2.22
N VAL A 69 -8.07 7.74 2.00
CA VAL A 69 -9.11 7.71 0.97
C VAL A 69 -8.90 8.92 0.08
N ARG A 70 -9.00 8.69 -1.23
CA ARG A 70 -8.72 9.67 -2.27
C ARG A 70 -10.00 10.11 -2.96
N GLY A 71 -9.97 11.30 -3.57
CA GLY A 71 -11.10 11.87 -4.29
C GLY A 71 -11.55 11.08 -5.53
N ASP A 72 -10.67 10.25 -6.08
CA ASP A 72 -10.95 9.31 -7.18
C ASP A 72 -11.53 7.97 -6.70
N GLY A 73 -11.82 7.83 -5.40
CA GLY A 73 -12.29 6.58 -4.79
C GLY A 73 -11.18 5.61 -4.40
N GLY A 74 -9.93 5.88 -4.77
CA GLY A 74 -8.77 5.09 -4.41
C GLY A 74 -8.56 5.04 -2.89
N LYS A 75 -8.07 3.89 -2.40
CA LYS A 75 -7.82 3.64 -0.97
C LYS A 75 -6.39 3.18 -0.78
N SER A 76 -5.76 3.54 0.35
CA SER A 76 -4.47 2.98 0.73
C SER A 76 -4.65 1.66 1.49
N ALA A 77 -3.53 0.94 1.64
CA ALA A 77 -3.28 -0.03 2.69
C ALA A 77 -3.90 0.36 4.04
N ILE A 78 -4.46 -0.62 4.74
CA ILE A 78 -4.91 -0.44 6.12
C ILE A 78 -3.67 -0.48 7.02
N ARG A 79 -3.40 0.61 7.72
CA ARG A 79 -2.35 0.72 8.73
C ARG A 79 -2.97 0.69 10.12
N SER A 80 -2.16 0.34 11.12
CA SER A 80 -2.65 0.29 12.50
C SER A 80 -1.60 0.69 13.53
N PHE A 81 -2.06 1.12 14.69
CA PHE A 81 -1.20 1.34 15.85
C PHE A 81 -1.96 1.03 17.14
N ARG A 82 -1.23 0.52 18.14
CA ARG A 82 -1.77 0.24 19.47
C ARG A 82 -1.80 1.50 20.34
N VAL A 83 -2.79 1.57 21.21
CA VAL A 83 -3.00 2.67 22.16
C VAL A 83 -3.28 2.06 23.53
N ASN A 84 -2.63 2.62 24.55
CA ASN A 84 -2.91 2.32 25.95
C ASN A 84 -2.92 3.66 26.70
N GLY A 85 -4.10 4.19 26.99
CA GLY A 85 -4.27 5.56 27.50
C GLY A 85 -4.50 6.56 26.38
N THR A 86 -3.79 7.70 26.38
CA THR A 86 -3.91 8.73 25.33
C THR A 86 -2.69 8.69 24.42
N ARG A 87 -2.90 8.61 23.10
CA ARG A 87 -1.82 8.67 22.10
C ARG A 87 -2.18 9.66 21.00
N ARG A 88 -1.19 10.46 20.59
CA ARG A 88 -1.26 11.32 19.41
C ARG A 88 -0.30 10.78 18.36
N ALA A 89 -0.82 10.26 17.26
CA ALA A 89 -0.04 9.67 16.18
C ALA A 89 -0.08 10.56 14.93
N VAL A 90 1.08 10.87 14.36
CA VAL A 90 1.15 11.47 13.02
C VAL A 90 1.11 10.33 12.01
N VAL A 91 0.15 10.40 11.10
CA VAL A 91 0.01 9.44 10.00
C VAL A 91 0.26 10.15 8.69
N THR A 92 0.89 9.46 7.74
CA THR A 92 1.32 10.06 6.47
C THR A 92 0.93 9.20 5.29
N ASP A 93 0.75 9.83 4.13
CA ASP A 93 0.73 9.21 2.81
C ASP A 93 1.56 10.08 1.86
N ARG A 94 1.90 9.57 0.68
CA ARG A 94 2.58 10.36 -0.35
C ARG A 94 2.21 9.84 -1.72
N GLN A 95 2.03 10.73 -2.68
CA GLN A 95 1.60 10.41 -4.03
C GLN A 95 2.49 11.12 -5.05
N THR A 96 2.98 10.38 -6.04
CA THR A 96 3.65 10.90 -7.22
C THR A 96 2.65 11.03 -8.37
N PHE A 97 2.78 12.10 -9.13
CA PHE A 97 1.94 12.47 -10.26
C PHE A 97 2.81 12.82 -11.47
N ASP A 98 2.52 12.19 -12.60
CA ASP A 98 3.17 12.35 -13.90
C ASP A 98 2.42 13.33 -14.82
N ARG A 99 1.24 13.78 -14.40
CA ARG A 99 0.35 14.64 -15.18
C ARG A 99 -0.29 15.72 -14.32
N THR A 100 -0.75 16.79 -14.97
CA THR A 100 -1.54 17.84 -14.34
C THR A 100 -2.81 17.24 -13.75
N THR A 101 -3.01 17.43 -12.45
CA THR A 101 -4.16 16.89 -11.75
C THR A 101 -4.45 17.66 -10.47
N SER A 102 -5.67 17.52 -9.96
CA SER A 102 -6.04 18.03 -8.65
C SER A 102 -6.95 17.03 -7.96
N GLY A 103 -6.97 17.08 -6.63
CA GLY A 103 -7.76 16.14 -5.87
C GLY A 103 -7.71 16.39 -4.39
N TRP A 104 -8.11 15.38 -3.63
CA TRP A 104 -8.03 15.42 -2.18
C TRP A 104 -7.72 14.05 -1.61
N GLN A 105 -7.14 14.06 -0.40
CA GLN A 105 -7.05 12.88 0.45
C GLN A 105 -7.64 13.16 1.84
N ALA A 106 -8.21 12.13 2.45
CA ALA A 106 -8.71 12.13 3.81
C ALA A 106 -8.33 10.83 4.51
N VAL A 107 -8.35 10.83 5.84
CA VAL A 107 -8.17 9.63 6.67
C VAL A 107 -9.54 9.04 7.01
N GLU A 108 -9.68 7.76 6.78
CA GLU A 108 -10.78 6.93 7.28
C GLU A 108 -10.28 6.10 8.44
N VAL A 109 -10.87 6.28 9.63
CA VAL A 109 -10.63 5.40 10.77
C VAL A 109 -11.64 4.27 10.72
N LEU A 110 -11.17 3.03 10.61
CA LEU A 110 -12.05 1.88 10.45
C LEU A 110 -12.85 1.63 11.73
N GLY A 111 -14.13 1.27 11.57
CA GLY A 111 -15.07 1.12 12.67
C GLY A 111 -15.69 2.44 13.14
N LYS A 112 -15.32 3.59 12.54
CA LYS A 112 -16.05 4.86 12.67
C LYS A 112 -16.75 5.22 11.37
N LYS A 113 -17.89 5.91 11.49
CA LYS A 113 -18.59 6.50 10.35
C LYS A 113 -17.90 7.80 9.94
N GLY A 114 -17.71 7.98 8.63
CA GLY A 114 -17.24 9.22 8.01
C GLY A 114 -15.74 9.31 7.77
N LEU A 115 -15.36 10.31 6.99
CA LEU A 115 -13.97 10.67 6.68
C LEU A 115 -13.53 11.85 7.56
N SER A 116 -12.22 12.01 7.73
CA SER A 116 -11.66 13.25 8.25
C SER A 116 -11.92 14.44 7.31
N ALA A 117 -11.50 15.63 7.73
CA ALA A 117 -11.33 16.76 6.82
C ALA A 117 -10.44 16.36 5.61
N LYS A 118 -10.68 16.99 4.46
CA LYS A 118 -10.00 16.72 3.20
C LYS A 118 -8.79 17.62 3.02
N ALA A 119 -7.60 17.04 2.83
CA ALA A 119 -6.42 17.74 2.33
C ALA A 119 -6.51 17.83 0.81
N ARG A 120 -6.72 19.04 0.28
CA ARG A 120 -6.75 19.29 -1.17
C ARG A 120 -5.34 19.54 -1.69
N PHE A 121 -5.10 19.11 -2.92
CA PHE A 121 -3.85 19.38 -3.63
C PHE A 121 -4.10 19.71 -5.10
N SER A 122 -3.15 20.40 -5.72
CA SER A 122 -3.07 20.60 -7.17
C SER A 122 -1.64 20.45 -7.65
N VAL A 123 -1.47 19.67 -8.72
CA VAL A 123 -0.21 19.49 -9.45
C VAL A 123 -0.41 19.99 -10.87
N THR A 124 0.47 20.88 -11.30
CA THR A 124 0.51 21.41 -12.66
C THR A 124 1.85 21.05 -13.27
N CYS A 125 1.84 20.12 -14.22
CA CYS A 125 3.03 19.77 -14.97
C CYS A 125 3.27 20.82 -16.06
N ALA A 126 4.50 21.29 -16.19
CA ALA A 126 4.97 22.15 -17.27
C ALA A 126 6.06 21.39 -18.07
N GLY A 127 6.01 21.49 -19.40
CA GLY A 127 6.92 20.77 -20.29
C GLY A 127 6.48 19.33 -20.61
N PRO A 128 7.24 18.63 -21.48
CA PRO A 128 7.02 17.21 -21.75
C PRO A 128 7.25 16.37 -20.48
N ILE A 129 6.55 15.24 -20.36
CA ILE A 129 6.77 14.29 -19.26
C ILE A 129 8.21 13.77 -19.38
N GLU A 130 9.03 14.01 -18.37
CA GLU A 130 10.39 13.48 -18.33
C GLU A 130 10.33 12.00 -17.91
N VAL A 131 10.46 11.12 -18.89
CA VAL A 131 10.60 9.67 -18.68
C VAL A 131 12.10 9.35 -18.60
N TYR A 132 12.51 8.65 -17.55
CA TYR A 132 13.91 8.26 -17.33
C TYR A 132 14.07 6.74 -17.30
N ASP A 133 13.72 6.12 -18.42
CA ASP A 133 13.83 4.67 -18.65
C ASP A 133 15.16 4.30 -19.34
N VAL A 134 15.31 3.04 -19.75
CA VAL A 134 16.50 2.55 -20.45
C VAL A 134 16.72 3.24 -21.82
N ALA A 135 15.64 3.59 -22.53
CA ALA A 135 15.67 4.29 -23.81
C ALA A 135 15.88 5.80 -23.66
N HIS A 136 15.53 6.37 -22.50
CA HIS A 136 15.61 7.79 -22.18
C HIS A 136 16.56 8.03 -20.99
N PRO A 137 17.89 7.96 -21.21
CA PRO A 137 18.85 8.04 -20.13
C PRO A 137 18.92 9.44 -19.49
N LEU A 138 19.06 9.49 -18.16
CA LEU A 138 19.26 10.74 -17.43
C LEU A 138 20.58 11.42 -17.91
N PRO A 139 20.55 12.70 -18.33
CA PRO A 139 21.74 13.39 -18.81
C PRO A 139 22.88 13.41 -17.78
N ALA A 140 24.11 13.28 -18.26
CA ALA A 140 25.29 13.40 -17.41
C ALA A 140 25.48 14.87 -16.97
N ALA A 141 25.73 15.08 -15.68
CA ALA A 141 25.99 16.41 -15.13
C ALA A 141 27.19 16.37 -14.16
N PRO A 142 28.42 16.18 -14.69
CA PRO A 142 29.63 16.24 -13.87
C PRO A 142 29.77 17.61 -13.19
N GLY A 143 30.23 17.63 -11.94
CA GLY A 143 30.41 18.86 -11.16
C GLY A 143 29.12 19.51 -10.62
N ARG A 144 27.93 19.00 -10.97
CA ARG A 144 26.64 19.46 -10.44
C ARG A 144 26.18 18.62 -9.24
N PRO A 145 25.23 19.12 -8.42
CA PRO A 145 24.56 18.31 -7.41
C PRO A 145 24.02 17.00 -7.99
N LEU A 146 24.00 15.94 -7.17
CA LEU A 146 23.51 14.64 -7.58
C LEU A 146 22.00 14.72 -7.83
N VAL A 147 21.60 14.40 -9.05
CA VAL A 147 20.20 14.16 -9.42
C VAL A 147 20.06 12.68 -9.69
N ALA A 148 18.97 12.09 -9.19
CA ALA A 148 18.65 10.69 -9.44
C ALA A 148 17.22 10.60 -9.96
N ALA A 149 16.98 9.66 -10.88
CA ALA A 149 15.67 9.41 -11.44
C ALA A 149 15.37 7.92 -11.38
N ALA A 150 14.11 7.58 -11.19
CA ALA A 150 13.64 6.20 -11.24
C ALA A 150 12.51 6.09 -12.26
N ASP A 151 12.44 4.94 -12.91
CA ASP A 151 11.31 4.49 -13.71
C ASP A 151 10.97 3.06 -13.31
N VAL A 152 9.71 2.64 -13.46
CA VAL A 152 9.27 1.28 -13.12
C VAL A 152 8.37 0.76 -14.22
N ASP A 153 8.76 -0.40 -14.74
CA ASP A 153 7.97 -1.22 -15.64
C ASP A 153 7.42 -2.45 -14.92
N VAL A 154 6.37 -3.04 -15.48
CA VAL A 154 5.77 -4.28 -14.99
C VAL A 154 5.53 -5.27 -16.12
N SER A 155 5.83 -6.54 -15.86
CA SER A 155 5.61 -7.63 -16.80
C SER A 155 5.06 -8.90 -16.13
N PRO A 156 3.95 -9.47 -16.60
CA PRO A 156 3.00 -8.87 -17.54
C PRO A 156 2.17 -7.75 -16.87
N PRO A 157 1.84 -6.64 -17.58
CA PRO A 157 0.98 -5.59 -17.03
C PRO A 157 -0.48 -6.03 -16.90
N ALA A 158 -0.92 -6.99 -17.72
CA ALA A 158 -2.23 -7.60 -17.63
C ALA A 158 -2.12 -9.12 -17.82
N HIS A 159 -2.84 -9.88 -17.00
CA HIS A 159 -2.93 -11.33 -17.10
C HIS A 159 -4.38 -11.79 -16.92
N SER A 160 -4.80 -12.73 -17.77
CA SER A 160 -6.07 -13.45 -17.65
C SER A 160 -5.81 -14.93 -17.85
N GLY A 161 -6.09 -15.76 -16.84
CA GLY A 161 -5.79 -17.19 -16.91
C GLY A 161 -5.74 -17.90 -15.56
N ALA A 162 -5.11 -19.08 -15.55
CA ALA A 162 -4.94 -19.85 -14.33
C ALA A 162 -3.95 -19.15 -13.37
N CYS A 163 -4.27 -19.20 -12.09
CA CYS A 163 -3.42 -18.69 -11.00
C CYS A 163 -2.85 -19.87 -10.19
N PRO A 164 -1.67 -19.73 -9.55
CA PRO A 164 -0.92 -18.48 -9.33
C PRO A 164 -0.09 -18.02 -10.52
N VAL A 165 0.03 -16.71 -10.69
CA VAL A 165 0.91 -16.05 -11.69
C VAL A 165 1.93 -15.16 -10.98
N THR A 166 3.12 -15.01 -11.57
CA THR A 166 4.13 -14.06 -11.08
C THR A 166 4.16 -12.83 -11.98
N VAL A 167 3.93 -11.66 -11.39
CA VAL A 167 4.10 -10.35 -12.01
C VAL A 167 5.42 -9.77 -11.52
N THR A 168 6.31 -9.37 -12.43
CA THR A 168 7.62 -8.82 -12.08
C THR A 168 7.65 -7.33 -12.35
N PHE A 169 8.00 -6.56 -11.32
CA PHE A 169 8.25 -5.13 -11.43
C PHE A 169 9.75 -4.91 -11.60
N THR A 170 10.16 -4.16 -12.61
CA THR A 170 11.57 -3.82 -12.84
C THR A 170 11.72 -2.31 -12.76
N ALA A 171 12.51 -1.85 -11.79
CA ALA A 171 12.83 -0.44 -11.67
C ALA A 171 14.18 -0.13 -12.32
N THR A 172 14.22 0.92 -13.13
CA THR A 172 15.44 1.50 -13.68
C THR A 172 15.79 2.75 -12.89
N ILE A 173 16.92 2.74 -12.18
CA ILE A 173 17.40 3.88 -11.38
C ILE A 173 18.66 4.46 -12.02
N GLN A 174 18.63 5.75 -12.31
CA GLN A 174 19.69 6.48 -13.00
C GLN A 174 20.23 7.64 -12.15
N VAL A 175 21.52 7.97 -12.34
CA VAL A 175 22.20 9.09 -11.66
C VAL A 175 22.88 10.04 -12.64
N SER A 176 22.85 11.34 -12.33
CA SER A 176 23.47 12.37 -13.17
C SER A 176 25.01 12.30 -13.14
N ARG A 177 25.61 11.73 -12.10
CA ARG A 177 27.06 11.59 -11.94
C ARG A 177 27.44 10.38 -11.09
N THR A 178 28.68 9.92 -11.27
CA THR A 178 29.34 8.96 -10.37
C THR A 178 30.58 9.60 -9.72
N PRO A 179 31.02 9.13 -8.55
CA PRO A 179 30.37 8.14 -7.69
C PRO A 179 29.09 8.69 -7.04
N ALA A 180 28.12 7.81 -6.79
CA ALA A 180 26.87 8.16 -6.12
C ALA A 180 26.32 7.00 -5.27
N LYS A 181 25.64 7.34 -4.18
CA LYS A 181 24.84 6.41 -3.38
C LYS A 181 23.40 6.91 -3.37
N VAL A 182 22.47 6.07 -3.83
CA VAL A 182 21.06 6.41 -3.92
C VAL A 182 20.27 5.50 -3.01
N GLY A 183 19.62 6.08 -1.99
CA GLY A 183 18.62 5.37 -1.21
C GLY A 183 17.31 5.28 -1.97
N TYR A 184 16.62 4.14 -1.89
CA TYR A 184 15.32 3.95 -2.51
C TYR A 184 14.42 3.07 -1.63
N GLN A 185 13.11 3.07 -1.89
CA GLN A 185 12.19 2.09 -1.34
C GLN A 185 11.06 1.82 -2.34
N TRP A 186 10.60 0.58 -2.40
CA TRP A 186 9.37 0.24 -3.12
C TRP A 186 8.16 0.79 -2.37
N ILE A 187 7.18 1.27 -3.13
CA ILE A 187 5.89 1.71 -2.62
C ILE A 187 4.77 1.10 -3.45
N ASP A 188 3.62 0.82 -2.82
CA ASP A 188 2.43 0.29 -3.49
C ASP A 188 1.15 0.71 -2.76
N ASP A 189 0.01 0.36 -3.34
CA ASP A 189 -1.30 0.65 -2.76
C ASP A 189 -1.75 -0.32 -1.66
N VAL A 190 -1.15 -1.52 -1.59
CA VAL A 190 -1.58 -2.62 -0.70
C VAL A 190 -0.85 -2.64 0.64
N THR A 191 0.47 -2.55 0.62
CA THR A 191 1.40 -2.54 1.76
C THR A 191 1.88 -1.13 2.09
N GLY A 192 1.89 -0.22 1.12
CA GLY A 192 2.23 1.18 1.31
C GLY A 192 3.72 1.44 1.07
N GLU A 193 4.54 1.32 2.13
CA GLU A 193 5.99 1.60 2.04
C GLU A 193 6.78 0.37 2.43
N GLY A 194 7.63 -0.10 1.51
CA GLY A 194 8.59 -1.15 1.74
C GLY A 194 9.81 -0.69 2.53
N ARG A 195 10.73 -1.61 2.73
CA ARG A 195 12.01 -1.35 3.42
C ARG A 195 12.89 -0.39 2.59
N PRO A 196 13.54 0.59 3.22
CA PRO A 196 14.60 1.36 2.57
C PRO A 196 15.80 0.50 2.20
N GLU A 197 16.25 0.65 0.96
CA GLU A 197 17.40 0.01 0.36
C GLU A 197 18.34 1.06 -0.26
N SER A 198 19.51 0.64 -0.74
CA SER A 198 20.48 1.57 -1.34
C SER A 198 21.21 0.94 -2.52
N LEU A 199 21.41 1.72 -3.58
CA LEU A 199 22.26 1.39 -4.70
C LEU A 199 23.55 2.21 -4.66
N LEU A 200 24.66 1.56 -5.03
CA LEU A 200 25.96 2.19 -5.21
C LEU A 200 26.30 2.28 -6.70
N PHE A 201 26.68 3.48 -7.12
CA PHE A 201 27.20 3.79 -8.44
C PHE A 201 28.69 4.14 -8.28
N PRO A 202 29.62 3.22 -8.57
CA PRO A 202 31.04 3.44 -8.35
C PRO A 202 31.60 4.49 -9.32
N ALA A 203 32.72 5.12 -8.97
CA ALA A 203 33.39 6.09 -9.82
C ALA A 203 33.75 5.46 -11.17
N GLY A 204 33.42 6.13 -12.28
CA GLY A 204 33.63 5.60 -13.64
C GLY A 204 32.70 4.44 -14.05
N GLY A 205 31.82 3.98 -13.15
CA GLY A 205 30.86 2.91 -13.44
C GLY A 205 29.62 3.37 -14.21
N PRO A 206 28.72 2.43 -14.56
CA PRO A 206 27.47 2.75 -15.23
C PRO A 206 26.61 3.66 -14.36
N ARG A 207 25.92 4.62 -14.99
CA ARG A 207 25.01 5.57 -14.35
C ARG A 207 23.57 5.06 -14.24
N SER A 208 23.31 3.84 -14.70
CA SER A 208 22.00 3.19 -14.67
C SER A 208 22.12 1.81 -14.04
N ARG A 209 21.15 1.43 -13.22
CA ARG A 209 21.01 0.09 -12.63
C ARG A 209 19.54 -0.31 -12.62
N GLN A 210 19.31 -1.59 -12.87
CA GLN A 210 17.98 -2.19 -12.76
C GLN A 210 17.88 -3.07 -11.50
N ILE A 211 16.70 -3.06 -10.90
CA ILE A 211 16.32 -3.93 -9.78
C ILE A 211 14.94 -4.52 -10.05
N SER A 212 14.70 -5.74 -9.59
CA SER A 212 13.42 -6.42 -9.82
C SER A 212 12.76 -6.84 -8.52
N LEU A 213 11.42 -6.76 -8.49
CA LEU A 213 10.58 -7.20 -7.40
C LEU A 213 9.48 -8.12 -7.94
N PRO A 214 9.58 -9.45 -7.75
CA PRO A 214 8.51 -10.37 -8.14
C PRO A 214 7.33 -10.30 -7.16
N LEU A 215 6.11 -10.45 -7.68
CA LEU A 215 4.86 -10.55 -6.94
C LEU A 215 4.07 -11.76 -7.43
N THR A 216 3.88 -12.75 -6.56
CA THR A 216 3.00 -13.89 -6.84
C THR A 216 1.55 -13.55 -6.49
N VAL A 217 0.66 -13.71 -7.46
CA VAL A 217 -0.77 -13.39 -7.35
C VAL A 217 -1.58 -14.68 -7.47
N GLY A 218 -2.35 -15.01 -6.43
CA GLY A 218 -3.18 -16.22 -6.36
C GLY A 218 -4.67 -16.00 -6.65
N SER A 219 -5.14 -14.76 -6.71
CA SER A 219 -6.55 -14.41 -6.91
C SER A 219 -6.69 -13.13 -7.72
N SER A 220 -7.84 -12.92 -8.37
CA SER A 220 -8.10 -11.73 -9.17
C SER A 220 -7.88 -10.45 -8.36
N THR A 221 -7.00 -9.58 -8.85
CA THR A 221 -6.61 -8.35 -8.18
C THR A 221 -6.00 -7.36 -9.16
N SER A 222 -5.98 -6.10 -8.77
CA SER A 222 -5.25 -5.04 -9.47
C SER A 222 -4.58 -4.14 -8.45
N GLY A 223 -3.52 -3.46 -8.89
CA GLY A 223 -2.79 -2.53 -8.04
C GLY A 223 -1.68 -1.85 -8.82
N TRP A 224 -0.77 -1.21 -8.10
CA TRP A 224 0.42 -0.61 -8.72
C TRP A 224 1.62 -0.65 -7.77
N LYS A 225 2.82 -0.65 -8.36
CA LYS A 225 4.06 -0.39 -7.62
C LYS A 225 4.83 0.77 -8.23
N ALA A 226 5.63 1.43 -7.40
CA ALA A 226 6.55 2.47 -7.80
C ALA A 226 7.81 2.43 -6.92
N VAL A 227 8.86 3.10 -7.35
CA VAL A 227 10.07 3.34 -6.57
C VAL A 227 10.13 4.79 -6.12
N ARG A 228 10.29 4.95 -4.80
CA ARG A 228 10.60 6.23 -4.19
C ARG A 228 12.09 6.34 -3.95
N LEU A 229 12.73 7.28 -4.63
CA LEU A 229 14.07 7.73 -4.26
C LEU A 229 14.05 8.50 -2.93
N LEU A 230 15.02 8.24 -2.07
CA LEU A 230 15.20 8.88 -0.76
C LEU A 230 16.22 10.02 -0.81
N THR A 231 16.75 10.32 -1.98
CA THR A 231 17.63 11.46 -2.26
C THR A 231 16.83 12.75 -2.37
N ARG A 232 17.41 13.86 -1.92
CA ARG A 232 16.75 15.18 -1.86
C ARG A 232 16.17 15.63 -3.22
N ASP A 233 16.98 15.52 -4.27
CA ASP A 233 16.63 15.95 -5.63
C ASP A 233 16.32 14.72 -6.51
N GLY A 234 15.56 13.77 -5.95
CA GLY A 234 15.18 12.53 -6.62
C GLY A 234 13.85 12.66 -7.38
N HIS A 235 13.86 12.35 -8.67
CA HIS A 235 12.64 12.12 -9.45
C HIS A 235 12.15 10.69 -9.15
N HIS A 236 11.08 10.58 -8.36
CA HIS A 236 10.46 9.29 -8.08
C HIS A 236 9.87 8.69 -9.36
N SER A 237 9.70 7.36 -9.40
CA SER A 237 9.13 6.73 -10.58
C SER A 237 7.65 7.06 -10.79
N GLY A 238 7.22 6.88 -12.03
CA GLY A 238 5.81 6.65 -12.36
C GLY A 238 5.27 5.39 -11.67
N ARG A 239 3.97 5.15 -11.82
CA ARG A 239 3.30 3.96 -11.29
C ARG A 239 3.24 2.88 -12.36
N ALA A 240 3.77 1.71 -12.05
CA ALA A 240 3.56 0.51 -12.84
C ALA A 240 2.30 -0.19 -12.35
N ALA A 241 1.19 -0.02 -13.09
CA ALA A 241 -0.09 -0.64 -12.77
C ALA A 241 -0.17 -2.06 -13.35
N TYR A 242 -0.77 -2.97 -12.59
CA TYR A 242 -0.99 -4.35 -13.03
C TYR A 242 -2.43 -4.79 -12.79
N GLN A 243 -2.91 -5.70 -13.62
CA GLN A 243 -4.22 -6.34 -13.48
C GLN A 243 -4.12 -7.85 -13.71
N VAL A 244 -4.58 -8.63 -12.75
CA VAL A 244 -4.64 -10.09 -12.84
C VAL A 244 -6.09 -10.54 -12.68
N THR A 245 -6.57 -11.32 -13.64
CA THR A 245 -7.89 -11.96 -13.63
C THR A 245 -7.70 -13.47 -13.62
N CYS A 246 -7.94 -14.10 -12.47
CA CYS A 246 -7.85 -15.55 -12.33
C CYS A 246 -9.15 -16.20 -12.83
N SER A 247 -9.04 -17.20 -13.70
CA SER A 247 -10.16 -18.09 -14.02
C SER A 247 -10.36 -19.11 -12.90
N SER A 248 -11.61 -19.35 -12.51
CA SER A 248 -11.94 -20.53 -11.70
C SER A 248 -11.74 -21.76 -12.58
N THR A 249 -10.87 -22.69 -12.18
CA THR A 249 -10.79 -24.01 -12.80
C THR A 249 -12.20 -24.62 -12.81
N PRO A 250 -12.80 -24.97 -13.97
CA PRO A 250 -14.03 -25.75 -13.98
C PRO A 250 -13.78 -27.07 -13.25
N PRO A 251 -14.72 -27.58 -12.43
CA PRO A 251 -14.57 -28.92 -11.87
C PRO A 251 -14.41 -29.89 -13.04
N THR A 252 -13.30 -30.63 -13.04
CA THR A 252 -13.07 -31.71 -14.00
C THR A 252 -14.15 -32.75 -13.78
N SER A 253 -15.19 -32.74 -14.62
CA SER A 253 -16.18 -33.81 -14.60
C SER A 253 -15.45 -35.10 -14.99
N PRO A 254 -15.51 -36.17 -14.18
CA PRO A 254 -14.89 -37.43 -14.54
C PRO A 254 -15.52 -37.96 -15.85
N PRO A 255 -14.74 -38.61 -16.73
CA PRO A 255 -15.25 -39.15 -17.97
C PRO A 255 -16.35 -40.19 -17.68
N PRO A 256 -17.43 -40.24 -18.47
CA PRO A 256 -18.46 -41.25 -18.29
C PRO A 256 -17.84 -42.64 -18.49
N THR A 257 -17.89 -43.49 -17.46
CA THR A 257 -17.65 -44.92 -17.60
C THR A 257 -18.73 -45.49 -18.52
N SER A 258 -18.32 -45.91 -19.72
CA SER A 258 -19.19 -46.67 -20.62
C SER A 258 -19.45 -48.07 -20.06
N PRO A 259 -20.69 -48.61 -20.26
CA PRO A 259 -21.12 -49.91 -19.76
C PRO A 259 -20.49 -51.10 -20.49
#